data_AF-A0A7X9GFY4-F1
#
_entry.id   AF-A0A7X9GFY4-F1
#
_cell.length_a   1.000
_cell.length_b   1.000
_cell.length_c   1.000
_cell.angle_alpha   90.00
_cell.angle_beta   90.00
_cell.angle_gamma   90.00
#
_symmetry.space_group_name_H-M   'P 1'
#
loop_
_entity.id
_entity.type
_entity.pdbx_description
1 polymer ?
#
loop_
_entity_poly.entity_id
_entity_poly.type
_entity_poly.pdbx_seq_one_letter_code
_entity_poly.pdbx_strand_id
1 'polypeptide(L)' 'RALEGLPGASDVSVSLEDKSAQVTVPEDMTDDQITAAVADAGYEVVSIA' A
#
# COMPACT_ATOMS: atom_id res chain seq x y z
N ARG A 1 -5.75 -6.49 -10.88
CA ARG A 1 -5.50 -5.17 -10.29
C ARG A 1 -5.72 -5.34 -8.78
N ALA A 2 -4.67 -5.65 -8.04
CA ALA A 2 -4.79 -6.09 -6.64
C ALA A 2 -4.57 -4.96 -5.62
N LEU A 3 -3.79 -3.92 -5.98
CA LEU A 3 -3.49 -2.79 -5.10
C LEU A 3 -4.39 -1.57 -5.28
N GLU A 4 -5.02 -1.40 -6.44
CA GLU A 4 -5.96 -0.28 -6.70
C GLU A 4 -7.25 -0.36 -5.88
N GLY A 5 -7.49 -1.48 -5.18
CA GLY A 5 -8.66 -1.71 -4.35
C GLY A 5 -8.45 -1.41 -2.87
N LEU A 6 -7.27 -0.97 -2.44
CA LEU A 6 -6.98 -0.66 -1.04
C LEU A 6 -7.86 0.51 -0.56
N PRO A 7 -8.84 0.29 0.33
CA PRO A 7 -9.67 1.37 0.85
C PRO A 7 -8.82 2.20 1.82
N GLY A 8 -8.35 3.36 1.35
CA GLY A 8 -7.48 4.27 2.11
C GLY A 8 -6.16 4.58 1.41
N ALA A 9 -5.76 3.83 0.39
CA ALA A 9 -4.65 4.25 -0.46
C ALA A 9 -5.09 5.43 -1.33
N SER A 10 -4.60 6.62 -1.01
CA SER A 10 -4.82 7.83 -1.82
C SER A 10 -4.09 7.77 -3.16
N ASP A 11 -2.94 7.10 -3.23
CA ASP A 11 -2.19 6.90 -4.47
C ASP A 11 -1.48 5.56 -4.46
N VAL A 12 -1.51 4.83 -5.58
CA VAL A 12 -0.87 3.52 -5.73
C VAL A 12 -0.04 3.55 -7.00
N SER A 13 1.27 3.57 -6.85
CA SER A 13 2.23 3.54 -7.95
C SER A 13 2.98 2.22 -7.94
N VAL A 14 2.66 1.35 -8.89
CA VAL A 14 3.32 0.04 -9.04
C VAL A 14 4.39 0.14 -10.12
N SER A 15 5.64 0.04 -9.73
CA SER A 15 6.80 0.03 -10.61
C SER A 15 7.15 -1.42 -10.95
N LEU A 16 6.65 -1.92 -12.09
CA LEU A 16 7.01 -3.25 -12.60
C LEU A 16 8.49 -3.36 -12.98
N GLU A 17 9.11 -2.24 -13.35
CA GLU A 17 10.53 -2.15 -13.70
C GLU A 17 11.43 -2.37 -12.48
N ASP A 18 11.04 -1.77 -11.34
CA ASP A 18 11.73 -1.88 -10.06
C ASP A 18 11.22 -3.06 -9.20
N LYS A 19 10.15 -3.73 -9.66
CA LYS A 19 9.38 -4.75 -8.93
C LYS A 19 8.93 -4.27 -7.54
N SER A 20 8.69 -2.98 -7.40
CA SER A 20 8.26 -2.33 -6.16
C SER A 20 6.89 -1.67 -6.34
N ALA A 21 6.19 -1.45 -5.23
CA ALA A 21 4.93 -0.71 -5.20
C ALA A 21 5.02 0.35 -4.11
N GLN A 22 4.78 1.60 -4.49
CA GLN A 22 4.60 2.71 -3.57
C GLN A 22 3.11 2.95 -3.38
N VAL A 23 2.70 3.04 -2.12
CA VAL A 23 1.31 3.34 -1.76
C VAL A 23 1.33 4.55 -0.85
N THR A 24 0.66 5.61 -1.27
CA THR A 24 0.40 6.80 -0.46
C THR A 24 -0.92 6.60 0.26
N VAL A 25 -0.89 6.73 1.58
CA VAL A 25 -2.04 6.66 2.49
C VAL A 25 -2.14 7.98 3.24
N PRO A 26 -3.35 8.40 3.65
CA PRO A 26 -3.52 9.61 4.45
C PRO A 26 -2.84 9.43 5.82
N GLU A 27 -2.27 10.51 6.36
CA GLU A 27 -1.59 10.53 7.68
C GLU A 27 -2.50 10.17 8.86
N ASP A 28 -3.82 10.18 8.64
CA ASP A 28 -4.84 9.75 9.59
C ASP A 28 -4.86 8.22 9.78
N MET A 29 -4.22 7.46 8.88
CA MET A 29 -4.07 6.01 9.02
C MET A 29 -2.82 5.67 9.84
N THR A 30 -3.00 4.74 10.77
CA THR A 30 -1.89 4.15 11.54
C THR A 30 -1.19 3.05 10.74
N ASP A 31 0.07 2.80 11.07
CA ASP A 31 0.94 1.79 10.45
C ASP A 31 0.26 0.41 10.37
N ASP A 32 -0.51 0.08 11.40
CA ASP A 32 -1.27 -1.16 11.54
C ASP A 32 -2.40 -1.26 10.50
N GLN A 33 -3.13 -0.16 10.27
CA GLN A 33 -4.19 -0.11 9.26
C GLN A 33 -3.62 -0.22 7.84
N ILE A 34 -2.47 0.41 7.61
CA ILE A 34 -1.76 0.36 6.33
C ILE A 34 -1.31 -1.08 6.06
N THR A 35 -0.65 -1.69 7.04
CA THR A 35 -0.17 -3.07 6.96
C THR A 35 -1.32 -4.05 6.74
N ALA A 36 -2.42 -3.91 7.48
CA ALA A 36 -3.60 -4.76 7.32
C ALA A 36 -4.19 -4.67 5.91
N ALA A 37 -4.35 -3.46 5.37
CA ALA A 37 -4.94 -3.27 4.05
C ALA A 37 -4.01 -3.77 2.92
N VAL A 38 -2.69 -3.60 3.07
CA VAL A 38 -1.71 -4.10 2.10
C VAL A 38 -1.60 -5.64 2.16
N ALA A 39 -1.66 -6.22 3.35
CA ALA A 39 -1.71 -7.66 3.56
C ALA A 39 -3.00 -8.29 2.99
N ASP A 40 -4.15 -7.64 3.16
CA ASP A 40 -5.43 -8.08 2.58
C ASP A 40 -5.40 -8.05 1.04
N ALA A 41 -4.67 -7.09 0.47
CA ALA A 41 -4.38 -7.03 -0.97
C ALA A 41 -3.37 -8.11 -1.45
N GLY A 42 -2.73 -8.84 -0.54
CA GLY A 42 -1.75 -9.88 -0.84
C GLY A 42 -0.32 -9.38 -1.00
N TYR A 43 0.01 -8.24 -0.41
CA TYR A 43 1.34 -7.62 -0.45
C TYR A 43 1.88 -7.44 0.97
N GLU A 44 3.21 -7.36 1.11
CA GLU A 44 3.87 -7.17 2.41
C GLU A 44 4.46 -5.76 2.47
N VAL A 45 4.17 -5.02 3.55
CA VAL A 45 4.74 -3.69 3.78
C VAL A 45 6.19 -3.85 4.22
N VAL A 46 7.12 -3.46 3.36
CA VAL A 46 8.56 -3.53 3.62
C VAL A 46 9.10 -2.32 4.37
N SER A 47 8.49 -1.15 4.21
CA SER A 47 8.88 0.08 4.91
C SER A 47 7.75 1.10 4.90
N ILE A 48 7.59 1.81 6.01
CA ILE A 48 6.71 2.97 6.17
C ILE A 48 7.63 4.13 6.58
N ALA A 49 7.49 5.29 5.95
CA ALA A 49 8.38 6.44 6.12
C ALA A 49 7.59 7.72 6.41
#